data_AF-A0A1K1NHH9-F1
#
_entry.id   AF-A0A1K1NHH9-F1
#
_cell.length_a   1.000
_cell.length_b   1.000
_cell.length_c   1.000
_cell.angle_alpha   90.00
_cell.angle_beta   90.00
_cell.angle_gamma   90.00
#
_symmetry.space_group_name_H-M   'P 1'
#
loop_
_entity.id
_entity.type
_entity.pdbx_description
1 polymer ?
#
loop_
_entity_poly.entity_id
_entity_poly.type
_entity_poly.pdbx_seq_one_letter_code
_entity_poly.pdbx_strand_id
1 'polypeptide(L)' 'MPVGDAIVGIDGLDQKVAAVSTFANSFLLNALVAETVELLVQDGVQPPIWTSGNASGGDEANGRHLERFKGRVKML' A
#
# COMPACT_ATOMS: atom_id res chain seq x y z
N MET A 1 -11.52 16.14 1.95
CA MET A 1 -11.50 16.08 3.43
C MET A 1 -11.04 17.43 3.94
N PRO A 2 -11.72 18.03 4.94
CA PRO A 2 -11.28 19.29 5.54
C PRO A 2 -9.95 19.11 6.28
N VAL A 3 -9.24 20.21 6.55
CA VAL A 3 -8.05 20.20 7.42
C VAL A 3 -8.47 19.81 8.84
N GLY A 4 -7.80 18.84 9.45
CA GLY A 4 -8.12 18.33 10.78
C GLY A 4 -9.21 17.25 10.78
N ASP A 5 -9.03 16.21 9.97
CA ASP A 5 -9.98 15.09 9.80
C ASP A 5 -9.69 13.89 10.70
N ALA A 6 -8.82 14.04 11.69
CA ALA A 6 -8.63 13.09 12.76
C ALA A 6 -9.85 13.09 13.69
N ILE A 7 -10.35 11.90 14.03
CA ILE A 7 -11.65 11.76 14.72
C ILE A 7 -11.57 11.16 16.12
N VAL A 8 -10.46 10.51 16.49
CA VAL A 8 -10.30 9.87 17.79
C VAL A 8 -9.67 10.85 18.77
N GLY A 9 -10.41 11.24 19.81
CA GLY A 9 -9.87 11.98 20.96
C GLY A 9 -9.29 11.03 22.01
N ILE A 10 -8.25 11.46 22.70
CA ILE A 10 -7.65 10.73 23.82
C ILE A 10 -7.56 11.70 25.01
N ASP A 11 -8.00 11.28 26.18
CA ASP A 11 -7.97 12.11 27.38
C ASP A 11 -6.52 12.54 27.70
N GLY A 12 -6.33 13.85 27.94
CA GLY A 12 -5.02 14.45 28.17
C GLY A 12 -4.25 14.85 26.90
N LEU A 13 -4.83 14.72 25.71
CA LEU A 13 -4.27 15.20 24.43
C LEU A 13 -5.20 16.22 23.76
N ASP A 14 -4.64 17.38 23.39
CA ASP A 14 -5.38 18.42 22.68
C ASP A 14 -5.68 18.03 21.22
N GLN A 15 -4.82 17.21 20.62
CA GLN A 15 -4.93 16.78 19.22
C GLN A 15 -5.69 15.46 19.10
N LYS A 16 -6.56 15.38 18.08
CA LYS A 16 -7.19 14.12 17.66
C LYS A 16 -6.21 13.27 16.84
N VAL A 17 -6.37 11.96 16.92
CA VAL A 17 -5.64 10.95 16.12
C VAL A 17 -6.60 10.19 15.20
N ALA A 18 -6.07 9.27 14.40
CA ALA A 18 -6.79 8.51 13.38
C ALA A 18 -7.46 9.41 12.32
N ALA A 19 -6.61 9.99 11.45
CA ALA A 19 -7.05 10.75 10.28
C ALA A 19 -7.85 9.85 9.33
N VAL A 20 -9.10 10.25 9.05
CA VAL A 20 -10.01 9.47 8.20
C VAL A 20 -9.54 9.45 6.75
N SER A 21 -8.90 10.51 6.27
CA SER A 21 -8.33 10.62 4.93
C SER A 21 -7.24 9.59 4.68
N THR A 22 -6.33 9.37 5.65
CA THR A 22 -5.30 8.33 5.53
C THR A 22 -5.96 6.95 5.42
N PHE A 23 -6.90 6.64 6.31
CA PHE A 23 -7.63 5.38 6.27
C PHE A 23 -8.36 5.18 4.92
N ALA A 24 -9.14 6.17 4.49
CA ALA A 24 -9.90 6.11 3.25
C ALA A 24 -9.00 5.98 2.03
N ASN A 25 -7.91 6.75 1.96
CA ASN A 25 -6.93 6.67 0.87
C ASN A 25 -6.23 5.31 0.84
N SER A 26 -5.80 4.79 1.99
CA SER A 26 -5.18 3.48 2.08
C SER A 26 -6.14 2.36 1.68
N PHE A 27 -7.40 2.42 2.11
CA PHE A 27 -8.43 1.47 1.70
C PHE A 27 -8.66 1.51 0.19
N LEU A 28 -8.90 2.70 -0.36
CA LEU A 28 -9.15 2.89 -1.79
C LEU A 28 -7.95 2.45 -2.63
N LEU A 29 -6.73 2.75 -2.20
CA LEU A 29 -5.52 2.32 -2.91
C LEU A 29 -5.42 0.79 -2.94
N ASN A 30 -5.68 0.11 -1.82
CA ASN A 30 -5.67 -1.35 -1.81
C ASN A 30 -6.77 -1.95 -2.70
N ALA A 31 -7.98 -1.37 -2.69
CA ALA A 31 -9.07 -1.80 -3.56
C ALA A 31 -8.71 -1.62 -5.05
N LEU A 32 -8.14 -0.47 -5.41
CA LEU A 32 -7.67 -0.21 -6.77
C LEU A 32 -6.58 -1.19 -7.21
N VAL A 33 -5.62 -1.48 -6.34
CA VAL A 33 -4.56 -2.47 -6.62
C VAL A 33 -5.16 -3.85 -6.85
N ALA A 34 -6.11 -4.28 -6.01
CA ALA A 34 -6.76 -5.58 -6.14
C ALA A 34 -7.51 -5.72 -7.48
N GLU A 35 -8.35 -4.73 -7.82
CA GLU A 35 -9.08 -4.69 -9.10
C GLU A 35 -8.12 -4.69 -10.30
N THR A 36 -7.04 -3.90 -10.21
CA THR A 36 -6.03 -3.85 -11.28
C THR A 36 -5.36 -5.20 -11.49
N VAL A 37 -5.02 -5.90 -10.39
CA VAL A 37 -4.44 -7.25 -10.46
C VAL A 37 -5.42 -8.25 -11.05
N GLU A 38 -6.69 -8.19 -10.67
CA GLU A 38 -7.74 -9.04 -11.23
C GLU A 38 -7.85 -8.88 -12.75
N LEU A 39 -7.97 -7.64 -13.23
CA LEU A 39 -8.05 -7.35 -14.67
C LEU A 39 -6.80 -7.83 -15.42
N LEU A 40 -5.60 -7.62 -14.87
CA LEU A 40 -4.36 -8.12 -15.48
C LEU A 40 -4.35 -9.65 -15.59
N VAL A 41 -4.81 -10.36 -14.56
CA VAL A 41 -4.89 -11.82 -14.60
C VAL A 41 -5.92 -12.30 -15.62
N GLN A 42 -7.07 -11.62 -15.74
CA GLN A 42 -8.06 -11.90 -16.79
C GLN A 42 -7.48 -11.76 -18.20
N ASP A 43 -6.56 -10.80 -18.39
CA ASP A 43 -5.82 -10.59 -19.64
C ASP A 43 -4.62 -11.56 -19.83
N GLY A 44 -4.44 -12.54 -18.94
CA GLY A 44 -3.36 -13.52 -19.00
C GLY A 44 -2.00 -13.01 -18.52
N VAL A 45 -1.94 -11.84 -17.90
CA VAL A 45 -0.74 -11.28 -17.30
C VAL A 45 -0.61 -11.77 -15.86
N GLN A 46 0.59 -12.23 -15.47
CA GLN A 46 0.93 -12.49 -14.08
C GLN A 46 1.75 -11.32 -13.52
N PRO A 47 1.12 -10.35 -12.82
CA PRO A 47 1.84 -9.19 -12.30
C PRO A 47 2.77 -9.59 -11.15
N PRO A 48 3.93 -8.93 -11.01
CA PRO A 48 4.81 -9.13 -9.86
C PRO A 48 4.16 -8.61 -8.57
N ILE A 49 4.07 -9.45 -7.55
CA ILE A 49 3.49 -9.12 -6.25
C ILE A 49 4.58 -9.16 -5.18
N TRP A 50 4.73 -8.04 -4.46
CA TRP A 50 5.68 -7.96 -3.35
C TRP A 50 5.21 -8.83 -2.19
N THR A 51 6.11 -9.69 -1.72
CA THR A 51 5.88 -10.48 -0.51
C THR A 51 6.24 -9.63 0.70
N SER A 52 5.52 -9.82 1.81
CA SER A 52 5.88 -9.17 3.07
C SER A 52 7.34 -9.49 3.43
N GLY A 53 8.14 -8.47 3.77
CA GLY A 53 9.51 -8.67 4.27
C GLY A 53 9.57 -9.46 5.58
N ASN A 54 8.45 -9.53 6.32
CA ASN A 54 8.35 -10.35 7.54
C ASN A 54 8.05 -11.83 7.25
N ALA A 55 7.78 -12.20 5.98
CA ALA A 55 7.58 -13.59 5.60
C ALA A 55 8.93 -14.26 5.30
N SER A 56 9.07 -15.52 5.72
CA SER A 56 10.23 -16.34 5.39
C SER A 56 10.40 -16.44 3.87
N GLY A 57 11.58 -16.06 3.36
CA GLY A 57 11.86 -16.04 1.91
C GLY A 57 11.32 -14.82 1.16
N GLY A 58 10.72 -13.85 1.86
CA GLY A 58 10.20 -12.62 1.26
C GLY A 58 11.28 -11.79 0.56
N ASP A 59 12.46 -11.69 1.15
CA ASP A 59 13.59 -10.94 0.57
C ASP A 59 14.08 -11.54 -0.76
N GLU A 60 14.21 -12.86 -0.83
CA GLU A 60 14.60 -13.55 -2.07
C GLU A 60 13.54 -13.42 -3.16
N ALA A 61 12.26 -13.52 -2.79
CA ALA A 61 11.14 -13.32 -3.72
C ALA A 61 11.11 -11.88 -4.27
N ASN A 62 11.34 -10.90 -3.41
CA ASN A 62 11.33 -9.48 -3.73
C ASN A 62 12.59 -9.01 -4.47
N GLY A 63 13.73 -9.68 -4.30
CA GLY A 63 15.00 -9.33 -4.95
C GLY A 63 14.88 -9.26 -6.47
N ARG A 64 14.16 -10.22 -7.08
CA ARG A 64 13.89 -10.22 -8.53
C ARG A 64 13.07 -9.02 -8.99
N HIS A 65 12.19 -8.49 -8.14
CA HIS A 65 11.38 -7.31 -8.43
C HIS A 65 12.20 -6.03 -8.28
N LEU A 66 13.03 -5.94 -7.24
CA LEU A 66 13.96 -4.83 -7.03
C LEU A 66 14.86 -4.65 -8.26
N GLU A 67 15.53 -5.71 -8.72
CA GLU A 67 16.41 -5.65 -9.88
C GLU A 67 15.67 -5.18 -11.14
N ARG A 68 14.45 -5.68 -11.38
CA ARG A 68 13.64 -5.35 -12.56
C ARG A 68 13.18 -3.89 -12.58
N PHE A 69 12.91 -3.29 -11.41
CA PHE A 69 12.28 -1.97 -11.31
C PHE A 69 13.23 -0.86 -10.82
N LYS A 70 14.44 -1.21 -10.39
CA LYS A 70 15.48 -0.26 -10.00
C LYS A 70 15.71 0.79 -11.10
N GLY A 71 15.70 2.06 -10.73
CA GLY A 71 15.86 3.18 -11.67
C GLY A 71 14.61 3.54 -12.49
N ARG A 72 13.56 2.70 -12.45
CA ARG A 72 12.24 3.02 -13.04
C ARG A 72 11.27 3.58 -12.02
N VAL A 73 11.44 3.21 -10.75
CA VAL A 73 10.65 3.71 -9.61
C VAL A 73 11.59 4.50 -8.70
N LYS A 74 11.26 5.78 -8.45
CA LYS A 74 12.17 6.74 -7.80
C LYS A 74 12.51 6.40 -6.34
N MET A 75 11.60 5.75 -5.62
CA MET A 75 11.75 5.40 -4.20
C MET A 75 11.63 3.90 -3.98
N LEU A 76 12.25 3.11 -4.88
CA LEU A 76 12.33 1.66 -4.77
C LEU A 76 13.59 1.24 -4.01
#